data_AF-A0A1A8JMP0-F1
#
_entry.id   AF-A0A1A8JMP0-F1
#
_cell.length_a   1.000
_cell.length_b   1.000
_cell.length_c   1.000
_cell.angle_alpha   90.00
_cell.angle_beta   90.00
_cell.angle_gamma   90.00
#
_symmetry.space_group_name_H-M   'P 1'
#
loop_
_entity.id
_entity.type
_entity.pdbx_description
1 polymer ?
#
loop_
_entity_poly.entity_id
_entity_poly.type
_entity_poly.pdbx_seq_one_letter_code
_entity_poly.pdbx_strand_id
1 'polypeptide(L)'
;YNIYNRDVLGTIGTTTSINYAALEPILPQKTVDKLEEDCISIVKDKVTTELIQVLDEEERRWAQTLHIEEYQSHLAQSVIQRLKVDLDRSTAVSQFLGARVARCSLIGLADFLYNFQRKMEIFHDTQAEFGDRGDGYISRTIALVNCCPPFRSFVERCGQCDPQGSEESEQRANSSLDRVINQSVRVLTDRLFEHIRPFFDKLIRRKWLNNIEAFEAIEAGIKQHFKKFKRMDPPPYQTLVGEVHRRVLVEYVRAIMRGRIICTSSKMRKRMAFRLQDEATQLKRLFKDLESNASWLDAIISHLADIILLEDTPSIQMEVAVLVKEFPDIRKKHISTLLNVRGMMRQADRQEILNIVKDFENSSALISRDRALFSEIPITSEVHCISLGFLRLAMSVSNWFSEHRLRRKRKTRSRSTSQSADNLEDTKKLHREE
;
A
#
# COMPACT_ATOMS: atom_id res chain seq x y z
N TYR A 1 -44.18 -21.57 -7.91
CA TYR A 1 -43.98 -22.05 -9.29
C TYR A 1 -45.15 -21.62 -10.16
N ASN A 2 -44.87 -21.18 -11.40
CA ASN A 2 -45.89 -20.82 -12.40
C ASN A 2 -46.49 -22.07 -13.10
N ILE A 3 -47.06 -22.98 -12.31
CA ILE A 3 -47.45 -24.33 -12.73
C ILE A 3 -48.51 -24.28 -13.85
N TYR A 4 -49.52 -23.41 -13.73
CA TYR A 4 -50.59 -23.35 -14.70
C TYR A 4 -50.09 -22.93 -16.10
N ASN A 5 -49.35 -21.83 -16.19
CA ASN A 5 -48.88 -21.34 -17.48
C ASN A 5 -47.80 -22.27 -18.08
N ARG A 6 -46.89 -22.78 -17.25
CA ARG A 6 -45.76 -23.58 -17.74
C ARG A 6 -46.14 -25.04 -18.00
N ASP A 7 -46.77 -25.70 -17.04
CA ASP A 7 -46.94 -27.15 -17.03
C ASP A 7 -48.31 -27.58 -17.57
N VAL A 8 -49.33 -26.71 -17.53
CA VAL A 8 -50.65 -27.01 -18.10
C VAL A 8 -50.78 -26.39 -19.49
N LEU A 9 -50.72 -25.07 -19.59
CA LEU A 9 -50.90 -24.36 -20.87
C LEU A 9 -49.76 -24.61 -21.86
N GLY A 10 -48.52 -24.70 -21.38
CA GLY A 10 -47.35 -25.03 -22.20
C GLY A 10 -47.43 -26.43 -22.81
N THR A 11 -47.81 -27.44 -22.01
CA THR A 11 -47.94 -28.83 -22.48
C THR A 11 -49.12 -29.01 -23.42
N ILE A 12 -50.28 -28.45 -23.10
CA ILE A 12 -51.47 -28.56 -23.97
C ILE A 12 -51.26 -27.77 -25.28
N GLY A 13 -50.48 -26.69 -25.24
CA GLY A 13 -50.11 -25.92 -26.43
C GLY A 13 -49.28 -26.64 -27.45
N THR A 14 -48.42 -27.54 -26.98
CA THR A 14 -47.61 -28.37 -27.89
C THR A 14 -48.43 -29.45 -28.58
N THR A 15 -49.61 -29.80 -28.05
CA THR A 15 -50.48 -30.87 -28.59
C THR A 15 -51.72 -30.35 -29.30
N THR A 16 -52.16 -29.12 -29.01
CA THR A 16 -53.44 -28.59 -29.50
C THR A 16 -53.37 -27.09 -29.78
N SER A 17 -53.99 -26.64 -30.89
CA SER A 17 -54.06 -25.21 -31.23
C SER A 17 -55.10 -24.49 -30.36
N ILE A 18 -54.71 -24.05 -29.17
CA ILE A 18 -55.56 -23.26 -28.26
C ILE A 18 -55.36 -21.77 -28.50
N ASN A 19 -56.45 -21.01 -28.55
CA ASN A 19 -56.40 -19.55 -28.55
C ASN A 19 -56.16 -19.01 -27.13
N TYR A 20 -54.88 -18.82 -26.79
CA TYR A 20 -54.45 -18.31 -25.50
C TYR A 20 -55.00 -16.93 -25.14
N ALA A 21 -55.32 -16.09 -26.14
CA ALA A 21 -55.80 -14.73 -25.90
C ALA A 21 -57.22 -14.69 -25.31
N ALA A 22 -57.97 -15.80 -25.38
CA ALA A 22 -59.32 -15.91 -24.82
C ALA A 22 -59.34 -16.45 -23.39
N LEU A 23 -58.19 -16.87 -22.84
CA LEU A 23 -58.10 -17.39 -21.48
C LEU A 23 -57.84 -16.25 -20.50
N GLU A 24 -58.78 -16.02 -19.60
CA GLU A 24 -58.60 -15.07 -18.51
C GLU A 24 -57.64 -15.62 -17.44
N PRO A 25 -56.90 -14.75 -16.71
CA PRO A 25 -56.08 -15.18 -15.58
C PRO A 25 -56.92 -15.91 -14.52
N ILE A 26 -56.38 -16.98 -13.92
CA ILE A 26 -57.07 -17.75 -12.85
C ILE A 26 -57.44 -16.85 -11.67
N LEU A 27 -56.54 -15.91 -11.33
CA LEU A 27 -56.72 -15.00 -10.21
C LEU A 27 -56.82 -13.56 -10.73
N PRO A 28 -57.70 -12.73 -10.16
CA PRO A 28 -57.73 -11.30 -10.45
C PRO A 28 -56.40 -10.64 -10.11
N GLN A 29 -55.96 -9.66 -10.92
CA GLN A 29 -54.67 -8.98 -10.73
C GLN A 29 -54.51 -8.40 -9.32
N LYS A 30 -55.57 -7.77 -8.77
CA LYS A 30 -55.58 -7.23 -7.41
C LYS A 30 -55.26 -8.29 -6.33
N THR A 31 -55.70 -9.54 -6.53
CA THR A 31 -55.40 -10.63 -5.61
C THR A 31 -53.94 -11.07 -5.76
N VAL A 32 -53.42 -11.13 -6.99
CA VAL A 32 -52.02 -11.42 -7.26
C VAL A 32 -51.12 -10.38 -6.61
N ASP A 33 -51.39 -9.09 -6.82
CA ASP A 33 -50.60 -7.99 -6.24
C ASP A 33 -50.52 -8.08 -4.71
N LYS A 34 -51.65 -8.39 -4.06
CA LYS A 34 -51.72 -8.59 -2.61
C LYS A 34 -50.89 -9.79 -2.15
N LEU A 35 -51.00 -10.93 -2.84
CA LEU A 35 -50.21 -12.12 -2.51
C LEU A 35 -48.71 -11.90 -2.71
N GLU A 36 -48.33 -11.13 -3.74
CA GLU A 36 -46.94 -10.74 -3.94
C GLU A 36 -46.45 -9.83 -2.81
N GLU A 37 -47.25 -8.85 -2.37
CA GLU A 37 -46.91 -7.98 -1.25
C GLU A 37 -46.76 -8.73 0.08
N ASP A 38 -47.70 -9.65 0.38
CA ASP A 38 -47.62 -10.54 1.54
C ASP A 38 -46.35 -11.40 1.48
N CYS A 39 -46.00 -11.92 0.30
CA CYS A 39 -44.76 -12.67 0.09
C CYS A 39 -43.52 -11.82 0.39
N ILE A 40 -43.45 -10.58 -0.10
CA ILE A 40 -42.35 -9.66 0.19
C ILE A 40 -42.26 -9.38 1.70
N SER A 41 -43.39 -9.19 2.39
CA SER A 41 -43.39 -8.97 3.84
C SER A 41 -42.80 -10.16 4.60
N ILE A 42 -43.21 -11.38 4.25
CA ILE A 42 -42.69 -12.60 4.87
C ILE A 42 -41.19 -12.76 4.63
N VAL A 43 -40.73 -12.53 3.40
CA VAL A 43 -39.30 -12.59 3.08
C VAL A 43 -38.53 -11.54 3.87
N LYS A 44 -39.04 -10.31 3.97
CA LYS A 44 -38.40 -9.23 4.74
C LYS A 44 -38.20 -9.63 6.20
N ASP A 45 -39.26 -10.06 6.88
CA ASP A 45 -39.20 -10.42 8.31
C ASP A 45 -38.24 -11.58 8.56
N LYS A 46 -38.27 -12.58 7.67
CA LYS A 46 -37.37 -13.73 7.71
C LYS A 46 -35.91 -13.31 7.51
N VAL A 47 -35.61 -12.50 6.51
CA VAL A 47 -34.26 -12.00 6.24
C VAL A 47 -33.74 -11.19 7.42
N THR A 48 -34.53 -10.26 7.96
CA THR A 48 -34.10 -9.46 9.11
C THR A 48 -33.81 -10.33 10.33
N THR A 49 -34.66 -11.32 10.63
CA THR A 49 -34.51 -12.12 11.85
C THR A 49 -33.41 -13.19 11.72
N GLU A 50 -33.42 -13.97 10.65
CA GLU A 50 -32.49 -15.10 10.48
C GLU A 50 -31.05 -14.61 10.29
N LEU A 51 -30.82 -13.53 9.54
CA LEU A 51 -29.47 -13.04 9.29
C LEU A 51 -28.81 -12.47 10.55
N ILE A 52 -29.58 -11.81 11.42
CA ILE A 52 -29.08 -11.33 12.73
C ILE A 52 -28.66 -12.52 13.59
N GLN A 53 -29.49 -13.57 13.68
CA GLN A 53 -29.19 -14.77 14.47
C GLN A 53 -27.91 -15.45 13.99
N VAL A 54 -27.76 -15.62 12.67
CA VAL A 54 -26.55 -16.21 12.07
C VAL A 54 -25.30 -15.39 12.41
N LEU A 55 -25.40 -14.05 12.37
CA LEU A 55 -24.29 -13.18 12.72
C LEU A 55 -23.93 -13.26 14.21
N ASP A 56 -24.92 -13.28 15.10
CA ASP A 56 -24.72 -13.41 16.54
C ASP A 56 -24.06 -14.75 16.91
N GLU A 57 -24.46 -15.84 16.26
CA GLU A 57 -23.84 -17.16 16.45
C GLU A 57 -22.38 -17.17 16.00
N GLU A 58 -22.08 -16.55 14.86
CA GLU A 58 -20.74 -16.48 14.31
C GLU A 58 -19.82 -15.59 15.17
N GLU A 59 -20.31 -14.45 15.65
CA GLU A 59 -19.56 -13.57 16.56
C GLU A 59 -19.13 -14.29 17.85
N ARG A 60 -20.04 -15.08 18.46
CA ARG A 60 -19.71 -15.86 19.67
C ARG A 60 -18.56 -16.85 19.41
N ARG A 61 -18.43 -17.36 18.19
CA ARG A 61 -17.37 -18.30 17.81
C ARG A 61 -16.02 -17.61 17.62
N TRP A 62 -15.98 -16.33 17.26
CA TRP A 62 -14.72 -15.63 16.96
C TRP A 62 -13.73 -15.72 18.10
N ALA A 63 -14.15 -15.36 19.32
CA ALA A 63 -13.31 -15.42 20.53
C ALA A 63 -12.99 -16.86 20.97
N GLN A 64 -13.96 -17.78 20.85
CA GLN A 64 -13.84 -19.16 21.31
C GLN A 64 -12.83 -19.96 20.49
N THR A 65 -12.68 -19.61 19.20
CA THR A 65 -11.88 -20.37 18.24
C THR A 65 -10.55 -19.70 17.87
N LEU A 66 -10.12 -18.67 18.62
CA LEU A 66 -8.82 -18.00 18.41
C LEU A 66 -7.59 -18.91 18.62
N HIS A 67 -7.78 -20.15 19.07
CA HIS A 67 -6.70 -21.14 19.17
C HIS A 67 -6.61 -22.04 17.93
N ILE A 68 -7.54 -21.89 16.98
CA ILE A 68 -7.64 -22.71 15.76
C ILE A 68 -7.24 -21.84 14.57
N GLU A 69 -6.24 -22.28 13.80
CA GLU A 69 -5.89 -21.63 12.54
C GLU A 69 -6.89 -22.01 11.44
N GLU A 70 -8.01 -21.28 11.41
CA GLU A 70 -9.03 -21.41 10.38
C GLU A 70 -9.07 -20.13 9.53
N TYR A 71 -8.91 -20.27 8.21
CA TYR A 71 -8.84 -19.16 7.24
C TYR A 71 -10.12 -19.02 6.41
N GLN A 72 -11.16 -19.79 6.72
CA GLN A 72 -12.43 -19.78 6.00
C GLN A 72 -13.57 -19.75 7.02
N SER A 73 -14.62 -18.99 6.74
CA SER A 73 -15.83 -18.97 7.57
C SER A 73 -17.03 -19.44 6.74
N HIS A 74 -17.91 -20.20 7.39
CA HIS A 74 -19.17 -20.63 6.79
C HIS A 74 -20.24 -19.52 6.76
N LEU A 75 -19.95 -18.33 7.29
CA LEU A 75 -20.89 -17.22 7.40
C LEU A 75 -21.48 -16.83 6.03
N ALA A 76 -20.61 -16.54 5.06
CA ALA A 76 -21.07 -16.11 3.74
C ALA A 76 -21.92 -17.17 3.04
N GLN A 77 -21.49 -18.43 3.08
CA GLN A 77 -22.26 -19.54 2.54
C GLN A 77 -23.64 -19.67 3.21
N SER A 78 -23.67 -19.60 4.54
CA SER A 78 -24.88 -19.74 5.34
C SER A 78 -25.91 -18.63 5.08
N VAL A 79 -25.45 -17.39 4.93
CA VAL A 79 -26.29 -16.22 4.63
C VAL A 79 -26.80 -16.29 3.18
N ILE A 80 -25.89 -16.51 2.22
CA ILE A 80 -26.23 -16.58 0.80
C ILE A 80 -27.22 -17.71 0.53
N GLN A 81 -27.04 -18.88 1.13
CA GLN A 81 -27.95 -20.01 0.94
C GLN A 81 -29.36 -19.69 1.43
N ARG A 82 -29.52 -19.01 2.57
CA ARG A 82 -30.84 -18.60 3.09
C ARG A 82 -31.55 -17.64 2.14
N LEU A 83 -30.83 -16.62 1.65
CA LEU A 83 -31.38 -15.63 0.71
C LEU A 83 -31.72 -16.24 -0.65
N LYS A 84 -30.87 -17.16 -1.13
CA LYS A 84 -31.03 -17.79 -2.45
C LYS A 84 -32.32 -18.62 -2.55
N VAL A 85 -32.74 -19.28 -1.47
CA VAL A 85 -33.96 -20.11 -1.48
C VAL A 85 -35.19 -19.29 -1.87
N ASP A 86 -35.38 -18.11 -1.29
CA ASP A 86 -36.56 -17.29 -1.54
C ASP A 86 -36.46 -16.57 -2.90
N LEU A 87 -35.24 -16.22 -3.34
CA LEU A 87 -34.97 -15.67 -4.66
C LEU A 87 -35.24 -16.67 -5.80
N ASP A 88 -34.76 -17.91 -5.69
CA ASP A 88 -34.99 -18.95 -6.71
C ASP A 88 -36.48 -19.34 -6.78
N ARG A 89 -37.18 -19.35 -5.64
CA ARG A 89 -38.61 -19.65 -5.59
C ARG A 89 -39.47 -18.57 -6.24
N SER A 90 -39.13 -17.30 -6.03
CA SER A 90 -39.85 -16.14 -6.57
C SER A 90 -39.63 -15.97 -8.07
N THR A 91 -38.38 -16.11 -8.53
CA THR A 91 -38.05 -16.09 -9.97
C THR A 91 -38.73 -17.22 -10.74
N ALA A 92 -38.95 -18.39 -10.13
CA ALA A 92 -39.72 -19.48 -10.71
C ALA A 92 -41.25 -19.24 -10.75
N VAL A 93 -41.75 -18.17 -10.12
CA VAL A 93 -43.14 -17.71 -10.22
C VAL A 93 -43.27 -16.65 -11.31
N SER A 94 -42.54 -15.55 -11.20
CA SER A 94 -42.51 -14.49 -12.21
C SER A 94 -41.22 -13.70 -12.11
N GLN A 95 -40.77 -13.13 -13.24
CA GLN A 95 -39.58 -12.26 -13.25
C GLN A 95 -39.80 -11.01 -12.38
N PHE A 96 -41.02 -10.47 -12.39
CA PHE A 96 -41.39 -9.31 -11.58
C PHE A 96 -41.31 -9.58 -10.07
N LEU A 97 -41.88 -10.70 -9.60
CA LEU A 97 -41.79 -11.09 -8.19
C LEU A 97 -40.33 -11.40 -7.81
N GLY A 98 -39.58 -12.05 -8.70
CA GLY A 98 -38.14 -12.28 -8.54
C GLY A 98 -37.35 -10.99 -8.32
N ALA A 99 -37.60 -9.96 -9.12
CA ALA A 99 -36.97 -8.64 -8.96
C ALA A 99 -37.31 -8.00 -7.61
N ARG A 100 -38.59 -8.02 -7.21
CA ARG A 100 -39.04 -7.48 -5.91
C ARG A 100 -38.41 -8.21 -4.72
N VAL A 101 -38.30 -9.53 -4.79
CA VAL A 101 -37.63 -10.35 -3.76
C VAL A 101 -36.12 -10.11 -3.74
N ALA A 102 -35.49 -9.96 -4.91
CA ALA A 102 -34.07 -9.61 -5.01
C ALA A 102 -33.78 -8.28 -4.32
N ARG A 103 -34.60 -7.26 -4.59
CA ARG A 103 -34.50 -5.94 -3.95
C ARG A 103 -34.67 -6.04 -2.44
N CYS A 104 -35.69 -6.75 -1.96
CA CYS A 104 -35.91 -6.97 -0.53
C CYS A 104 -34.73 -7.69 0.14
N SER A 105 -34.20 -8.74 -0.50
CA SER A 105 -33.06 -9.51 -0.01
C SER A 105 -31.79 -8.66 0.05
N LEU A 106 -31.57 -7.81 -0.95
CA LEU A 106 -30.44 -6.89 -0.99
C LEU A 106 -30.50 -5.85 0.13
N ILE A 107 -31.68 -5.29 0.41
CA ILE A 107 -31.87 -4.36 1.54
C ILE A 107 -31.48 -5.05 2.86
N GLY A 108 -32.02 -6.24 3.12
CA GLY A 108 -31.69 -7.00 4.32
C GLY A 108 -30.22 -7.42 4.39
N LEU A 109 -29.61 -7.75 3.25
CA LEU A 109 -28.17 -8.04 3.17
C LEU A 109 -27.33 -6.78 3.47
N ALA A 110 -27.73 -5.61 2.98
CA ALA A 110 -27.03 -4.36 3.27
C ALA A 110 -27.05 -4.04 4.77
N ASP A 111 -28.17 -4.26 5.46
CA ASP A 111 -28.27 -4.12 6.91
C ASP A 111 -27.42 -5.17 7.66
N PHE A 112 -27.45 -6.42 7.21
CA PHE A 112 -26.57 -7.47 7.75
C PHE A 112 -25.08 -7.10 7.61
N LEU A 113 -24.65 -6.63 6.43
CA LEU A 113 -23.26 -6.28 6.16
C LEU A 113 -22.80 -5.08 6.99
N TYR A 114 -23.68 -4.11 7.22
CA TYR A 114 -23.42 -3.02 8.15
C TYR A 114 -23.19 -3.55 9.58
N ASN A 115 -24.05 -4.45 10.07
CA ASN A 115 -23.89 -5.04 11.40
C ASN A 115 -22.62 -5.92 11.50
N PHE A 116 -22.33 -6.69 10.46
CA PHE A 116 -21.11 -7.49 10.35
C PHE A 116 -19.86 -6.61 10.44
N GLN A 117 -19.84 -5.52 9.68
CA GLN A 117 -18.78 -4.50 9.74
C GLN A 117 -18.63 -3.94 11.17
N ARG A 118 -19.72 -3.55 11.83
CA ARG A 118 -19.67 -2.99 13.19
C ARG A 118 -19.13 -3.98 14.22
N LYS A 119 -19.56 -5.25 14.17
CA LYS A 119 -19.07 -6.29 15.08
C LYS A 119 -17.59 -6.59 14.85
N MET A 120 -17.17 -6.59 13.59
CA MET A 120 -15.76 -6.80 13.25
C MET A 120 -14.87 -5.65 13.73
N GLU A 121 -15.35 -4.40 13.66
CA GLU A 121 -14.66 -3.26 14.29
C GLU A 121 -14.48 -3.47 15.79
N ILE A 122 -15.54 -3.86 16.51
CA ILE A 122 -15.48 -4.16 17.95
C ILE A 122 -14.51 -5.31 18.25
N PHE A 123 -14.50 -6.36 17.43
CA PHE A 123 -13.57 -7.47 17.56
C PHE A 123 -12.10 -7.04 17.43
N HIS A 124 -11.80 -6.10 16.51
CA HIS A 124 -10.45 -5.55 16.37
C HIS A 124 -10.09 -4.59 17.52
N ASP A 125 -11.05 -3.80 18.01
CA ASP A 125 -10.83 -2.89 19.14
C ASP A 125 -10.59 -3.64 20.46
N THR A 126 -11.22 -4.80 20.64
CA THR A 126 -11.06 -5.68 21.82
C THR A 126 -9.90 -6.66 21.70
N GLN A 127 -9.06 -6.58 20.65
CA GLN A 127 -7.93 -7.49 20.41
C GLN A 127 -7.03 -7.67 21.65
N ALA A 128 -6.75 -6.58 22.37
CA ALA A 128 -5.85 -6.60 23.52
C ALA A 128 -6.35 -7.52 24.66
N GLU A 129 -7.66 -7.74 24.75
CA GLU A 129 -8.31 -8.59 25.76
C GLU A 129 -8.03 -10.09 25.52
N PHE A 130 -7.72 -10.48 24.28
CA PHE A 130 -7.48 -11.88 23.90
C PHE A 130 -6.01 -12.33 24.07
N GLY A 131 -5.12 -11.43 24.51
CA GLY A 131 -3.70 -11.69 24.74
C GLY A 131 -2.87 -11.88 23.45
N ASP A 132 -1.64 -12.38 23.61
CA ASP A 132 -0.74 -12.68 22.48
C ASP A 132 -1.10 -14.00 21.78
N ARG A 133 -2.34 -14.12 21.31
CA ARG A 133 -2.79 -15.19 20.41
C ARG A 133 -2.62 -14.75 18.95
N GLY A 134 -1.45 -14.19 18.64
CA GLY A 134 -1.18 -13.48 17.39
C GLY A 134 -1.54 -14.28 16.13
N ASP A 135 -1.33 -15.60 16.16
CA ASP A 135 -1.55 -16.48 15.01
C ASP A 135 -3.03 -16.77 14.73
N GLY A 136 -3.84 -17.09 15.75
CA GLY A 136 -5.27 -17.33 15.55
C GLY A 136 -6.07 -16.06 15.28
N TYR A 137 -5.58 -14.91 15.74
CA TYR A 137 -6.15 -13.62 15.35
C TYR A 137 -5.93 -13.31 13.86
N ILE A 138 -4.75 -13.61 13.33
CA ILE A 138 -4.46 -13.45 11.89
C ILE A 138 -5.36 -14.36 11.06
N SER A 139 -5.45 -15.66 11.41
CA SER A 139 -6.29 -16.59 10.66
C SER A 139 -7.77 -16.18 10.70
N ARG A 140 -8.27 -15.79 11.89
CA ARG A 140 -9.66 -15.32 12.03
C ARG A 140 -9.92 -14.06 11.22
N THR A 141 -9.01 -13.08 11.25
CA THR A 141 -9.14 -11.86 10.43
C THR A 141 -9.23 -12.21 8.95
N ILE A 142 -8.40 -13.14 8.47
CA ILE A 142 -8.46 -13.62 7.08
C ILE A 142 -9.80 -14.33 6.78
N ALA A 143 -10.28 -15.20 7.67
CA ALA A 143 -11.55 -15.90 7.49
C ALA A 143 -12.75 -14.95 7.36
N LEU A 144 -12.76 -13.86 8.12
CA LEU A 144 -13.80 -12.83 8.04
C LEU A 144 -13.73 -12.04 6.72
N VAL A 145 -12.53 -11.70 6.27
CA VAL A 145 -12.34 -11.05 4.97
C VAL A 145 -12.75 -11.95 3.81
N ASN A 146 -12.48 -13.25 3.90
CA ASN A 146 -12.83 -14.23 2.86
C ASN A 146 -14.35 -14.39 2.67
N CYS A 147 -15.16 -13.87 3.59
CA CYS A 147 -16.60 -13.75 3.38
C CYS A 147 -16.98 -12.65 2.36
N CYS A 148 -16.11 -11.66 2.12
CA CYS A 148 -16.41 -10.50 1.29
C CYS A 148 -16.59 -10.84 -0.21
N PRO A 149 -15.72 -11.62 -0.88
CA PRO A 149 -15.91 -11.91 -2.30
C PRO A 149 -17.24 -12.62 -2.62
N PRO A 150 -17.66 -13.68 -1.89
CA PRO A 150 -18.97 -14.29 -2.10
C PRO A 150 -20.14 -13.31 -1.89
N PHE A 151 -20.05 -12.42 -0.89
CA PHE A 151 -21.08 -11.40 -0.67
C PHE A 151 -21.14 -10.39 -1.81
N ARG A 152 -20.01 -9.90 -2.32
CA ARG A 152 -19.99 -8.99 -3.50
C ARG A 152 -20.66 -9.63 -4.71
N SER A 153 -20.28 -10.87 -5.02
CA SER A 153 -20.89 -11.59 -6.14
C SER A 153 -22.40 -11.82 -5.95
N PHE A 154 -22.88 -11.95 -4.71
CA PHE A 154 -24.31 -12.05 -4.43
C PHE A 154 -25.02 -10.70 -4.61
N VAL A 155 -24.43 -9.59 -4.12
CA VAL A 155 -24.94 -8.23 -4.30
C VAL A 155 -25.09 -7.90 -5.80
N GLU A 156 -24.05 -8.17 -6.60
CA GLU A 156 -24.07 -7.96 -8.06
C GLU A 156 -25.20 -8.76 -8.74
N ARG A 157 -25.42 -10.02 -8.33
CA ARG A 157 -26.51 -10.84 -8.86
C ARG A 157 -27.88 -10.27 -8.49
N CYS A 158 -28.07 -9.77 -7.26
CA CYS A 158 -29.31 -9.12 -6.87
C CYS A 158 -29.61 -7.89 -7.72
N GLY A 159 -28.59 -7.07 -8.01
CA GLY A 159 -28.71 -5.92 -8.91
C GLY A 159 -29.11 -6.27 -10.34
N GLN A 160 -28.52 -7.34 -10.88
CA GLN A 160 -28.89 -7.86 -12.21
C GLN A 160 -30.34 -8.35 -12.28
N CYS A 161 -30.91 -8.83 -11.17
CA CYS A 161 -32.31 -9.26 -11.11
C CYS A 161 -33.31 -8.09 -11.07
N ASP A 162 -32.89 -6.90 -10.64
CA ASP A 162 -33.74 -5.70 -10.59
C ASP A 162 -33.03 -4.45 -11.16
N PRO A 163 -32.91 -4.34 -12.50
CA PRO A 163 -32.22 -3.21 -13.15
C PRO A 163 -32.90 -1.85 -12.95
N GLN A 164 -34.15 -1.84 -12.46
CA GLN A 164 -34.92 -0.63 -12.16
C GLN A 164 -34.92 -0.32 -10.66
N GLY A 165 -34.19 -1.13 -9.86
CA GLY A 165 -34.04 -0.98 -8.43
C GLY A 165 -33.18 0.24 -8.05
N SER A 166 -33.30 0.68 -6.80
CA SER A 166 -32.44 1.75 -6.27
C SER A 166 -31.01 1.23 -6.05
N GLU A 167 -30.03 1.89 -6.69
CA GLU A 167 -28.60 1.60 -6.53
C GLU A 167 -28.08 1.84 -5.09
N GLU A 168 -28.85 2.54 -4.26
CA GLU A 168 -28.46 2.91 -2.89
C GLU A 168 -28.14 1.69 -2.00
N SER A 169 -28.92 0.62 -2.12
CA SER A 169 -28.72 -0.59 -1.30
C SER A 169 -27.46 -1.35 -1.71
N GLU A 170 -27.17 -1.43 -3.01
CA GLU A 170 -25.93 -2.00 -3.53
C GLU A 170 -24.72 -1.20 -3.07
N GLN A 171 -24.80 0.13 -3.18
CA GLN A 171 -23.74 1.02 -2.75
C GLN A 171 -23.48 0.90 -1.25
N ARG A 172 -24.53 0.82 -0.42
CA ARG A 172 -24.42 0.63 1.03
C ARG A 172 -23.80 -0.72 1.40
N ALA A 173 -24.21 -1.79 0.72
CA ALA A 173 -23.64 -3.12 0.90
C ALA A 173 -22.15 -3.15 0.53
N ASN A 174 -21.79 -2.64 -0.65
CA ASN A 174 -20.41 -2.56 -1.13
C ASN A 174 -19.54 -1.70 -0.22
N SER A 175 -20.04 -0.55 0.23
CA SER A 175 -19.33 0.33 1.16
C SER A 175 -19.02 -0.35 2.51
N SER A 176 -19.95 -1.18 3.00
CA SER A 176 -19.73 -1.95 4.23
C SER A 176 -18.65 -3.03 4.05
N LEU A 177 -18.66 -3.71 2.90
CA LEU A 177 -17.62 -4.67 2.51
C LEU A 177 -16.25 -4.01 2.32
N ASP A 178 -16.19 -2.84 1.69
CA ASP A 178 -14.95 -2.04 1.55
C ASP A 178 -14.36 -1.71 2.92
N ARG A 179 -15.20 -1.31 3.88
CA ARG A 179 -14.76 -1.01 5.26
C ARG A 179 -14.19 -2.25 5.96
N VAL A 180 -14.84 -3.40 5.82
CA VAL A 180 -14.34 -4.68 6.36
C VAL A 180 -12.96 -5.02 5.78
N ILE A 181 -12.81 -4.92 4.46
CA ILE A 181 -11.54 -5.20 3.77
C ILE A 181 -10.47 -4.22 4.27
N ASN A 182 -10.74 -2.92 4.24
CA ASN A 182 -9.77 -1.89 4.62
C ASN A 182 -9.33 -2.00 6.08
N GLN A 183 -10.26 -2.28 7.00
CA GLN A 183 -9.93 -2.47 8.41
C GLN A 183 -9.03 -3.69 8.61
N SER A 184 -9.32 -4.80 7.92
CA SER A 184 -8.51 -6.02 7.99
C SER A 184 -7.13 -5.83 7.40
N VAL A 185 -7.04 -5.19 6.24
CA VAL A 185 -5.79 -4.82 5.59
C VAL A 185 -4.94 -3.97 6.52
N ARG A 186 -5.55 -2.96 7.17
CA ARG A 186 -4.87 -2.10 8.14
C ARG A 186 -4.30 -2.91 9.30
N VAL A 187 -5.11 -3.73 9.96
CA VAL A 187 -4.71 -4.54 11.12
C VAL A 187 -3.58 -5.52 10.78
N LEU A 188 -3.70 -6.24 9.65
CA LEU A 188 -2.67 -7.18 9.20
C LEU A 188 -1.37 -6.47 8.83
N THR A 189 -1.49 -5.30 8.17
CA THR A 189 -0.34 -4.46 7.84
C THR A 189 0.33 -3.93 9.11
N ASP A 190 -0.43 -3.42 10.08
CA ASP A 190 0.12 -2.91 11.34
C ASP A 190 0.91 -3.99 12.09
N ARG A 191 0.39 -5.22 12.17
CA ARG A 191 1.10 -6.38 12.74
C ARG A 191 2.39 -6.72 12.00
N LEU A 192 2.38 -6.72 10.67
CA LEU A 192 3.61 -6.90 9.89
C LEU A 192 4.63 -5.80 10.26
N PHE A 193 4.18 -4.54 10.31
CA PHE A 193 5.04 -3.39 10.57
C PHE A 193 5.59 -3.34 12.00
N GLU A 194 4.91 -3.90 13.00
CA GLU A 194 5.49 -4.10 14.35
C GLU A 194 6.82 -4.87 14.29
N HIS A 195 6.93 -5.86 13.40
CA HIS A 195 8.11 -6.71 13.26
C HIS A 195 9.20 -6.08 12.38
N ILE A 196 8.82 -5.41 11.28
CA ILE A 196 9.80 -4.90 10.30
C ILE A 196 10.25 -3.45 10.56
N ARG A 197 9.45 -2.64 11.26
CA ARG A 197 9.74 -1.21 11.52
C ARG A 197 11.11 -0.94 12.18
N PRO A 198 11.59 -1.73 13.15
CA PRO A 198 12.91 -1.51 13.75
C PRO A 198 14.07 -1.55 12.75
N PHE A 199 13.91 -2.26 11.63
CA PHE A 199 14.93 -2.38 10.60
C PHE A 199 14.94 -1.17 9.65
N PHE A 200 13.80 -0.56 9.35
CA PHE A 200 13.73 0.69 8.59
C PHE A 200 14.50 1.83 9.27
N ASP A 201 14.50 1.86 10.60
CA ASP A 201 15.28 2.86 11.33
C ASP A 201 16.78 2.69 11.21
N LYS A 202 17.26 1.48 10.88
CA LYS A 202 18.67 1.16 10.62
C LYS A 202 19.10 1.49 9.18
N LEU A 203 18.14 1.62 8.25
CA LEU A 203 18.41 2.03 6.87
C LEU A 203 18.98 3.45 6.80
N ILE A 204 19.80 3.68 5.77
CA ILE A 204 20.43 4.97 5.46
C ILE A 204 21.15 5.60 6.67
N ARG A 205 21.74 4.76 7.53
CA ARG A 205 22.69 5.17 8.59
C ARG A 205 24.13 4.94 8.15
N ARG A 206 25.12 5.45 8.90
CA ARG A 206 26.55 5.30 8.59
C ARG A 206 26.98 3.85 8.30
N LYS A 207 26.41 2.87 9.03
CA LYS A 207 26.70 1.44 8.84
C LYS A 207 25.95 0.81 7.66
N TRP A 208 24.83 1.40 7.22
CA TRP A 208 23.97 0.83 6.18
C TRP A 208 24.78 0.51 4.92
N LEU A 209 25.61 1.42 4.42
CA LEU A 209 26.39 1.19 3.18
C LEU A 209 27.28 -0.07 3.17
N ASN A 210 27.61 -0.65 4.34
CA ASN A 210 28.40 -1.87 4.47
C ASN A 210 27.61 -3.05 5.04
N ASN A 211 26.36 -2.88 5.47
CA ASN A 211 25.58 -3.89 6.19
C ASN A 211 24.22 -4.07 5.49
N ILE A 212 23.97 -5.27 4.97
CA ILE A 212 22.73 -5.64 4.27
C ILE A 212 21.67 -6.27 5.18
N GLU A 213 22.04 -6.65 6.41
CA GLU A 213 21.20 -7.43 7.34
C GLU A 213 19.86 -6.74 7.63
N ALA A 214 19.86 -5.40 7.76
CA ALA A 214 18.62 -4.66 8.00
C ALA A 214 17.65 -4.76 6.83
N PHE A 215 18.14 -4.76 5.59
CA PHE A 215 17.30 -4.90 4.41
C PHE A 215 16.81 -6.36 4.27
N GLU A 216 17.71 -7.33 4.42
CA GLU A 216 17.37 -8.76 4.38
C GLU A 216 16.33 -9.14 5.45
N ALA A 217 16.43 -8.56 6.65
CA ALA A 217 15.44 -8.77 7.71
C ALA A 217 14.04 -8.22 7.37
N ILE A 218 13.97 -7.08 6.65
CA ILE A 218 12.70 -6.54 6.15
C ILE A 218 12.10 -7.51 5.13
N GLU A 219 12.90 -7.94 4.15
CA GLU A 219 12.46 -8.88 3.12
C GLU A 219 11.99 -10.22 3.72
N ALA A 220 12.78 -10.78 4.65
CA ALA A 220 12.46 -12.03 5.33
C ALA A 220 11.17 -11.90 6.17
N GLY A 221 11.00 -10.79 6.90
CA GLY A 221 9.79 -10.51 7.68
C GLY A 221 8.54 -10.44 6.80
N ILE A 222 8.62 -9.72 5.67
CA ILE A 222 7.53 -9.67 4.69
C ILE A 222 7.22 -11.09 4.18
N LYS A 223 8.23 -11.82 3.69
CA LYS A 223 8.05 -13.19 3.18
C LYS A 223 7.41 -14.12 4.21
N GLN A 224 7.79 -14.01 5.48
CA GLN A 224 7.26 -14.85 6.56
C GLN A 224 5.77 -14.60 6.79
N HIS A 225 5.33 -13.35 6.92
CA HIS A 225 3.92 -13.00 7.11
C HIS A 225 3.07 -13.38 5.89
N PHE A 226 3.59 -13.17 4.68
CA PHE A 226 2.87 -13.51 3.44
C PHE A 226 2.66 -15.01 3.22
N LYS A 227 3.37 -15.90 3.95
CA LYS A 227 3.00 -17.33 3.99
C LYS A 227 1.59 -17.56 4.51
N LYS A 228 1.16 -16.74 5.49
CA LYS A 228 -0.21 -16.79 6.05
C LYS A 228 -1.16 -15.92 5.25
N PHE A 229 -0.75 -14.71 4.86
CA PHE A 229 -1.65 -13.77 4.16
C PHE A 229 -2.10 -14.28 2.79
N LYS A 230 -1.34 -15.16 2.13
CA LYS A 230 -1.76 -15.85 0.89
C LYS A 230 -2.99 -16.75 1.04
N ARG A 231 -3.49 -16.98 2.26
CA ARG A 231 -4.77 -17.66 2.52
C ARG A 231 -5.98 -16.73 2.38
N MET A 232 -5.75 -15.44 2.20
CA MET A 232 -6.80 -14.47 1.87
C MET A 232 -7.19 -14.62 0.40
N ASP A 233 -8.49 -14.69 0.15
CA ASP A 233 -9.04 -14.82 -1.19
C ASP A 233 -8.93 -13.48 -1.95
N PRO A 234 -8.73 -13.50 -3.28
CA PRO A 234 -8.77 -12.30 -4.10
C PRO A 234 -10.21 -11.78 -4.26
N PRO A 235 -10.45 -10.47 -4.50
CA PRO A 235 -9.47 -9.36 -4.55
C PRO A 235 -8.88 -8.79 -3.24
N PRO A 236 -9.43 -9.03 -2.02
CA PRO A 236 -8.87 -8.46 -0.79
C PRO A 236 -7.36 -8.67 -0.60
N TYR A 237 -6.85 -9.84 -1.01
CA TYR A 237 -5.40 -10.12 -1.01
C TYR A 237 -4.59 -9.07 -1.79
N GLN A 238 -5.02 -8.67 -2.99
CA GLN A 238 -4.31 -7.64 -3.78
C GLN A 238 -4.34 -6.28 -3.10
N THR A 239 -5.42 -5.95 -2.39
CA THR A 239 -5.51 -4.72 -1.58
C THR A 239 -4.47 -4.74 -0.45
N LEU A 240 -4.33 -5.87 0.24
CA LEU A 240 -3.32 -6.07 1.27
C LEU A 240 -1.89 -5.94 0.73
N VAL A 241 -1.58 -6.63 -0.37
CA VAL A 241 -0.24 -6.58 -0.98
C VAL A 241 0.09 -5.16 -1.44
N GLY A 242 -0.87 -4.48 -2.08
CA GLY A 242 -0.73 -3.09 -2.52
C GLY A 242 -0.41 -2.14 -1.36
N GLU A 243 -1.13 -2.26 -0.25
CA GLU A 243 -0.92 -1.41 0.93
C GLU A 243 0.44 -1.68 1.59
N VAL A 244 0.85 -2.94 1.73
CA VAL A 244 2.18 -3.28 2.24
C VAL A 244 3.27 -2.72 1.33
N HIS A 245 3.13 -2.88 0.00
CA HIS A 245 4.08 -2.34 -0.98
C HIS A 245 4.24 -0.82 -0.81
N ARG A 246 3.12 -0.12 -0.79
CA ARG A 246 3.06 1.34 -0.58
C ARG A 246 3.74 1.75 0.72
N ARG A 247 3.38 1.14 1.85
CA ARG A 247 3.93 1.50 3.17
C ARG A 247 5.42 1.18 3.29
N VAL A 248 5.91 0.10 2.69
CA VAL A 248 7.35 -0.24 2.64
C VAL A 248 8.12 0.85 1.90
N LEU A 249 7.62 1.28 0.74
CA LEU A 249 8.26 2.33 -0.06
C LEU A 249 8.21 3.68 0.65
N VAL A 250 7.11 4.01 1.32
CA VAL A 250 6.99 5.21 2.16
C VAL A 250 8.04 5.21 3.28
N GLU A 251 8.19 4.12 4.05
CA GLU A 251 9.20 4.04 5.11
C GLU A 251 10.63 4.10 4.55
N TYR A 252 10.88 3.47 3.40
CA TYR A 252 12.18 3.47 2.75
C TYR A 252 12.56 4.88 2.26
N VAL A 253 11.67 5.55 1.53
CA VAL A 253 11.89 6.93 1.07
C VAL A 253 11.98 7.88 2.27
N ARG A 254 11.18 7.67 3.31
CA ARG A 254 11.32 8.43 4.58
C ARG A 254 12.70 8.24 5.19
N ALA A 255 13.30 7.05 5.14
CA ALA A 255 14.67 6.83 5.60
C ALA A 255 15.70 7.66 4.82
N ILE A 256 15.52 7.81 3.49
CA ILE A 256 16.32 8.70 2.65
C ILE A 256 16.11 10.17 3.03
N MET A 257 14.85 10.60 3.17
CA MET A 257 14.46 11.98 3.47
C MET A 257 14.83 12.44 4.89
N ARG A 258 15.25 11.54 5.78
CA ARG A 258 15.84 11.94 7.06
C ARG A 258 17.24 12.57 6.91
N GLY A 259 17.86 12.49 5.73
CA GLY A 259 19.09 13.23 5.43
C GLY A 259 20.32 12.85 6.26
N ARG A 260 20.37 11.62 6.79
CA ARG A 260 21.41 11.18 7.76
C ARG A 260 22.79 10.94 7.14
N ILE A 261 22.88 10.83 5.81
CA ILE A 261 24.11 10.66 5.05
C ILE A 261 24.24 11.83 4.09
N ILE A 262 25.42 12.44 4.03
CA ILE A 262 25.80 13.44 3.04
C ILE A 262 26.95 12.85 2.22
N CYS A 263 26.79 12.77 0.91
CA CYS A 263 27.82 12.28 0.01
C CYS A 263 28.88 13.36 -0.20
N THR A 264 30.08 13.14 0.33
CA THR A 264 31.20 14.11 0.23
C THR A 264 32.09 13.91 -1.00
N SER A 265 31.86 12.86 -1.80
CA SER A 265 32.67 12.54 -2.97
C SER A 265 31.88 11.81 -4.05
N SER A 266 32.37 11.85 -5.30
CA SER A 266 31.77 11.10 -6.41
C SER A 266 31.74 9.59 -6.14
N LYS A 267 32.80 9.03 -5.54
CA LYS A 267 32.84 7.61 -5.14
C LYS A 267 31.73 7.26 -4.14
N MET A 268 31.47 8.13 -3.17
CA MET A 268 30.39 7.93 -2.19
C MET A 268 29.01 8.01 -2.86
N ARG A 269 28.79 8.97 -3.76
CA ARG A 269 27.56 9.10 -4.55
C ARG A 269 27.27 7.83 -5.35
N LYS A 270 28.25 7.34 -6.11
CA LYS A 270 28.14 6.10 -6.90
C LYS A 270 27.78 4.90 -6.03
N ARG A 271 28.50 4.72 -4.91
CA ARG A 271 28.24 3.62 -3.98
C ARG A 271 26.85 3.68 -3.35
N MET A 272 26.39 4.87 -2.95
CA MET A 272 25.05 5.03 -2.38
C MET A 272 23.97 4.76 -3.43
N ALA A 273 24.11 5.34 -4.63
CA ALA A 273 23.14 5.16 -5.71
C ALA A 273 23.02 3.70 -6.16
N PHE A 274 24.13 3.01 -6.41
CA PHE A 274 24.09 1.59 -6.81
C PHE A 274 23.47 0.71 -5.74
N ARG A 275 23.70 1.01 -4.46
CA ARG A 275 23.06 0.27 -3.38
C ARG A 275 21.55 0.52 -3.32
N LEU A 276 21.10 1.77 -3.49
CA LEU A 276 19.68 2.09 -3.58
C LEU A 276 19.02 1.37 -4.77
N GLN A 277 19.67 1.36 -5.93
CA GLN A 277 19.17 0.67 -7.12
C GLN A 277 19.09 -0.85 -6.93
N ASP A 278 20.08 -1.46 -6.27
CA ASP A 278 20.05 -2.89 -5.96
C ASP A 278 18.90 -3.24 -5.00
N GLU A 279 18.79 -2.53 -3.88
CA GLU A 279 17.69 -2.72 -2.91
C GLU A 279 16.32 -2.43 -3.55
N ALA A 280 16.22 -1.43 -4.45
CA ALA A 280 15.00 -1.16 -5.23
C ALA A 280 14.62 -2.32 -6.15
N THR A 281 15.60 -2.92 -6.83
CA THR A 281 15.39 -4.07 -7.71
C THR A 281 14.94 -5.29 -6.91
N GLN A 282 15.48 -5.49 -5.71
CA GLN A 282 15.06 -6.55 -4.80
C GLN A 282 13.62 -6.35 -4.31
N LEU A 283 13.24 -5.13 -3.89
CA LEU A 283 11.86 -4.82 -3.49
C LEU A 283 10.87 -5.00 -4.65
N LYS A 284 11.23 -4.53 -5.85
CA LYS A 284 10.42 -4.73 -7.06
C LYS A 284 10.17 -6.20 -7.34
N ARG A 285 11.22 -7.04 -7.26
CA ARG A 285 11.10 -8.50 -7.42
C ARG A 285 10.19 -9.11 -6.34
N LEU A 286 10.42 -8.76 -5.07
CA LEU A 286 9.60 -9.22 -3.95
C LEU A 286 8.12 -8.93 -4.16
N PHE A 287 7.75 -7.69 -4.44
CA PHE A 287 6.33 -7.31 -4.58
C PHE A 287 5.70 -7.81 -5.88
N LYS A 288 6.50 -8.02 -6.93
CA LYS A 288 6.04 -8.75 -8.12
C LYS A 288 5.70 -10.20 -7.82
N ASP A 289 6.54 -10.91 -7.07
CA ASP A 289 6.32 -12.31 -6.66
C ASP A 289 5.15 -12.47 -5.68
N LEU A 290 4.79 -11.39 -4.97
CA LEU A 290 3.61 -11.32 -4.11
C LEU A 290 2.34 -10.86 -4.86
N GLU A 291 2.44 -10.59 -6.17
CA GLU A 291 1.34 -10.15 -7.04
C GLU A 291 0.76 -8.76 -6.66
N SER A 292 1.63 -7.82 -6.30
CA SER A 292 1.24 -6.43 -6.04
C SER A 292 0.72 -5.76 -7.32
N ASN A 293 -0.39 -5.02 -7.19
CA ASN A 293 -0.91 -4.15 -8.24
C ASN A 293 -0.31 -2.72 -8.20
N ALA A 294 0.58 -2.43 -7.26
CA ALA A 294 1.15 -1.09 -7.04
C ALA A 294 2.49 -0.87 -7.76
N SER A 295 2.64 -1.39 -8.99
CA SER A 295 3.90 -1.30 -9.78
C SER A 295 4.32 0.12 -10.14
N TRP A 296 3.41 1.10 -10.05
CA TRP A 296 3.73 2.53 -10.20
C TRP A 296 4.73 3.03 -9.14
N LEU A 297 4.89 2.32 -8.03
CA LEU A 297 5.85 2.63 -6.97
C LEU A 297 7.27 2.17 -7.31
N ASP A 298 7.45 1.21 -8.21
CA ASP A 298 8.70 0.49 -8.43
C ASP A 298 9.88 1.41 -8.79
N ALA A 299 9.59 2.54 -9.45
CA ALA A 299 10.60 3.45 -9.97
C ALA A 299 11.10 4.47 -8.93
N ILE A 300 10.40 4.66 -7.80
CA ILE A 300 10.66 5.80 -6.91
C ILE A 300 12.08 5.80 -6.35
N ILE A 301 12.56 4.66 -5.84
CA ILE A 301 13.90 4.57 -5.25
C ILE A 301 14.97 4.74 -6.34
N SER A 302 14.72 4.24 -7.55
CA SER A 302 15.62 4.39 -8.70
C SER A 302 15.77 5.85 -9.10
N HIS A 303 14.68 6.61 -9.24
CA HIS A 303 14.73 8.05 -9.51
C HIS A 303 15.54 8.81 -8.45
N LEU A 304 15.34 8.49 -7.16
CA LEU A 304 16.11 9.11 -6.08
C LEU A 304 17.60 8.74 -6.15
N ALA A 305 17.92 7.50 -6.52
CA ALA A 305 19.28 7.05 -6.71
C ALA A 305 19.96 7.74 -7.91
N ASP A 306 19.24 7.91 -9.01
CA ASP A 306 19.73 8.57 -10.23
C ASP A 306 20.03 10.05 -9.97
N ILE A 307 19.16 10.76 -9.25
CA ILE A 307 19.45 12.13 -8.80
C ILE A 307 20.73 12.19 -7.94
N ILE A 308 21.01 11.17 -7.12
CA ILE A 308 22.27 11.08 -6.35
C ILE A 308 23.47 10.74 -7.25
N LEU A 309 23.27 9.99 -8.33
CA LEU A 309 24.33 9.46 -9.21
C LEU A 309 24.79 10.45 -10.28
N LEU A 310 23.84 11.05 -11.02
CA LEU A 310 24.08 11.88 -12.21
C LEU A 310 25.11 12.98 -11.94
N GLU A 311 25.94 13.41 -12.89
CA GLU A 311 27.05 14.32 -12.60
C GLU A 311 26.74 15.78 -12.90
N ASP A 312 26.06 16.05 -14.02
CA ASP A 312 25.73 17.38 -14.53
C ASP A 312 24.32 17.87 -14.15
N THR A 313 24.14 19.19 -14.08
CA THR A 313 22.88 19.83 -13.69
C THR A 313 21.73 19.53 -14.65
N PRO A 314 21.90 19.60 -15.99
CA PRO A 314 20.80 19.31 -16.93
C PRO A 314 20.23 17.90 -16.78
N SER A 315 21.09 16.89 -16.59
CA SER A 315 20.62 15.52 -16.38
C SER A 315 19.82 15.39 -15.08
N ILE A 316 20.26 16.05 -14.00
CA ILE A 316 19.51 16.06 -12.72
C ILE A 316 18.16 16.77 -12.89
N GLN A 317 18.10 17.87 -13.65
CA GLN A 317 16.86 18.58 -13.94
C GLN A 317 15.87 17.69 -14.70
N MET A 318 16.35 16.94 -15.71
CA MET A 318 15.54 16.00 -16.46
C MET A 318 14.98 14.91 -15.54
N GLU A 319 15.82 14.30 -14.71
CA GLU A 319 15.40 13.26 -13.78
C GLU A 319 14.37 13.77 -12.75
N VAL A 320 14.57 14.99 -12.24
CA VAL A 320 13.60 15.65 -11.35
C VAL A 320 12.28 15.93 -12.08
N ALA A 321 12.30 16.32 -13.35
CA ALA A 321 11.08 16.55 -14.12
C ALA A 321 10.29 15.24 -14.32
N VAL A 322 10.96 14.13 -14.60
CA VAL A 322 10.34 12.79 -14.68
C VAL A 322 9.74 12.40 -13.33
N LEU A 323 10.51 12.53 -12.25
CA LEU A 323 10.07 12.22 -10.89
C LEU A 323 8.82 13.02 -10.49
N VAL A 324 8.78 14.33 -10.77
CA VAL A 324 7.61 15.19 -10.45
C VAL A 324 6.40 14.79 -11.29
N LYS A 325 6.59 14.38 -12.54
CA LYS A 325 5.50 13.92 -13.40
C LYS A 325 4.89 12.61 -12.91
N GLU A 326 5.72 11.67 -12.46
CA GLU A 326 5.26 10.37 -11.95
C GLU A 326 4.71 10.44 -10.52
N PHE A 327 5.28 11.33 -9.70
CA PHE A 327 4.90 11.54 -8.29
C PHE A 327 4.55 13.03 -8.05
N PRO A 328 3.37 13.49 -8.50
CA PRO A 328 3.01 14.91 -8.50
C PRO A 328 2.83 15.51 -7.10
N ASP A 329 2.73 14.69 -6.05
CA ASP A 329 2.68 15.16 -4.67
C ASP A 329 4.08 15.48 -4.08
N ILE A 330 5.16 15.25 -4.85
CA ILE A 330 6.52 15.62 -4.45
C ILE A 330 6.69 17.14 -4.40
N ARG A 331 7.00 17.65 -3.21
CA ARG A 331 7.27 19.08 -2.97
C ARG A 331 8.75 19.44 -3.09
N LYS A 332 9.04 20.72 -3.36
CA LYS A 332 10.39 21.34 -3.40
C LYS A 332 11.28 20.93 -2.22
N LYS A 333 10.69 20.82 -1.03
CA LYS A 333 11.35 20.42 0.22
C LYS A 333 11.93 18.99 0.18
N HIS A 334 11.31 18.05 -0.54
CA HIS A 334 11.84 16.69 -0.72
C HIS A 334 13.08 16.69 -1.61
N ILE A 335 13.01 17.36 -2.76
CA ILE A 335 14.14 17.52 -3.67
C ILE A 335 15.30 18.25 -2.97
N SER A 336 15.02 19.32 -2.23
CA SER A 336 16.02 20.04 -1.43
C SER A 336 16.76 19.12 -0.45
N THR A 337 16.04 18.20 0.19
CA THR A 337 16.62 17.23 1.13
C THR A 337 17.48 16.19 0.41
N LEU A 338 17.02 15.69 -0.74
CA LEU A 338 17.79 14.78 -1.58
C LEU A 338 19.08 15.41 -2.10
N LEU A 339 19.05 16.70 -2.49
CA LEU A 339 20.24 17.46 -2.89
C LEU A 339 21.22 17.65 -1.72
N ASN A 340 20.73 17.71 -0.48
CA ASN A 340 21.59 17.68 0.72
C ASN A 340 22.25 16.32 0.90
N VAL A 341 21.49 15.23 0.76
CA VAL A 341 22.03 13.85 0.81
C VAL A 341 23.11 13.65 -0.26
N ARG A 342 22.90 14.20 -1.45
CA ARG A 342 23.86 14.21 -2.55
C ARG A 342 25.13 15.02 -2.25
N GLY A 343 25.09 15.98 -1.33
CA GLY A 343 26.20 16.88 -1.01
C GLY A 343 26.35 18.04 -2.01
N MET A 344 25.27 18.50 -2.63
CA MET A 344 25.31 19.61 -3.59
C MET A 344 25.53 20.95 -2.88
N MET A 345 26.67 21.58 -3.15
CA MET A 345 27.10 22.82 -2.47
C MET A 345 26.88 24.10 -3.29
N ARG A 346 26.86 23.99 -4.62
CA ARG A 346 26.67 25.12 -5.54
C ARG A 346 25.22 25.58 -5.51
N GLN A 347 25.00 26.82 -5.09
CA GLN A 347 23.64 27.35 -4.89
C GLN A 347 22.93 27.68 -6.21
N ALA A 348 23.66 28.10 -7.25
CA ALA A 348 23.08 28.35 -8.58
C ALA A 348 22.46 27.05 -9.16
N ASP A 349 23.28 26.01 -9.34
CA ASP A 349 22.85 24.68 -9.80
C ASP A 349 21.69 24.13 -8.97
N ARG A 350 21.77 24.29 -7.63
CA ARG A 350 20.71 23.86 -6.71
C ARG A 350 19.40 24.58 -7.00
N GLN A 351 19.43 25.90 -7.22
CA GLN A 351 18.22 26.67 -7.45
C GLN A 351 17.62 26.40 -8.83
N GLU A 352 18.45 26.16 -9.84
CA GLU A 352 18.02 25.71 -11.17
C GLU A 352 17.24 24.38 -11.12
N ILE A 353 17.74 23.40 -10.35
CA ILE A 353 17.03 22.12 -10.15
C ILE A 353 15.72 22.32 -9.39
N LEU A 354 15.73 23.12 -8.33
CA LEU A 354 14.54 23.38 -7.53
C LEU A 354 13.47 24.20 -8.25
N ASN A 355 13.83 24.95 -9.30
CA ASN A 355 12.87 25.68 -10.13
C ASN A 355 12.02 24.73 -10.97
N ILE A 356 12.56 23.59 -11.43
CA ILE A 356 11.79 22.56 -12.14
C ILE A 356 10.52 22.18 -11.35
N VAL A 357 10.66 21.92 -10.06
CA VAL A 357 9.50 21.57 -9.21
C VAL A 357 8.46 22.70 -9.16
N LYS A 358 8.91 23.96 -9.11
CA LYS A 358 8.00 25.12 -9.09
C LYS A 358 7.22 25.26 -10.40
N ASP A 359 7.88 25.02 -11.53
CA ASP A 359 7.27 25.14 -12.85
C ASP A 359 6.13 24.12 -13.02
N PHE A 360 6.30 22.92 -12.46
CA PHE A 360 5.27 21.89 -12.42
C PHE A 360 4.18 22.17 -11.38
N GLU A 361 4.51 22.71 -10.19
CA GLU A 361 3.51 23.13 -9.18
C GLU A 361 2.51 24.16 -9.76
N ASN A 362 2.98 25.03 -10.67
CA ASN A 362 2.14 26.03 -11.34
C ASN A 362 1.28 25.46 -12.49
N SER A 363 1.57 24.23 -12.94
CA SER A 363 0.97 23.63 -14.14
C SER A 363 0.03 22.45 -13.84
N SER A 364 -0.12 22.02 -12.58
CA SER A 364 -0.81 20.76 -12.26
C SER A 364 -2.34 20.94 -12.15
N ALA A 365 -3.08 20.27 -13.06
CA ALA A 365 -4.50 20.00 -12.93
C ALA A 365 -4.76 18.83 -11.96
N LEU A 366 -5.88 18.89 -11.23
CA LEU A 366 -6.50 17.88 -10.34
C LEU A 366 -5.72 16.56 -10.16
N ILE A 367 -4.89 16.52 -9.11
CA ILE A 367 -4.14 15.32 -8.69
C ILE A 367 -5.14 14.29 -8.13
N SER A 368 -5.12 13.07 -8.68
CA SER A 368 -5.81 11.94 -8.06
C SER A 368 -5.11 11.58 -6.73
N ARG A 369 -5.86 11.65 -5.62
CA ARG A 369 -5.36 11.32 -4.28
C ARG A 369 -4.91 9.86 -4.16
N ASP A 370 -5.34 9.00 -5.07
CA ASP A 370 -5.08 7.55 -5.05
C ASP A 370 -3.62 7.18 -5.37
N ARG A 371 -2.80 8.13 -5.81
CA ARG A 371 -1.36 7.93 -6.10
C ARG A 371 -0.47 8.92 -5.34
N ALA A 372 -0.80 9.19 -4.09
CA ALA A 372 0.02 10.04 -3.23
C ALA A 372 0.99 9.18 -2.39
N LEU A 373 2.29 9.44 -2.51
CA LEU A 373 3.35 8.80 -1.71
C LEU A 373 4.05 9.83 -0.80
N PHE A 374 4.41 10.98 -1.35
CA PHE A 374 5.13 12.04 -0.63
C PHE A 374 4.27 12.81 0.38
N SER A 375 2.95 12.79 0.22
CA SER A 375 2.02 13.36 1.21
C SER A 375 2.17 12.71 2.61
N GLU A 376 2.57 11.44 2.66
CA GLU A 376 2.79 10.66 3.89
C GLU A 376 4.24 10.68 4.40
N ILE A 377 5.12 11.41 3.72
CA ILE A 377 6.53 11.54 4.07
C ILE A 377 6.73 12.90 4.73
N PRO A 378 6.65 12.97 6.08
CA PRO A 378 6.95 14.22 6.77
C PRO A 378 8.42 14.54 6.53
N ILE A 379 8.67 15.80 6.15
CA ILE A 379 10.02 16.33 6.15
C ILE A 379 10.22 16.92 7.52
N THR A 380 11.10 16.30 8.30
CA THR A 380 11.62 16.90 9.52
C THR A 380 12.21 18.24 9.13
N SER A 381 11.59 19.32 9.61
CA SER A 381 11.98 20.69 9.34
C SER A 381 13.49 20.85 9.50
N GLU A 382 14.06 21.51 8.49
CA GLU A 382 15.40 22.09 8.42
C GLU A 382 16.34 21.67 9.55
N VAL A 383 17.25 20.73 9.25
CA VAL A 383 18.59 20.89 9.80
C VAL A 383 19.07 22.22 9.21
N HIS A 384 18.81 23.31 9.95
CA HIS A 384 19.33 24.62 9.64
C HIS A 384 20.79 24.47 9.24
N CYS A 385 21.23 25.32 8.31
CA CYS A 385 22.56 25.43 7.72
C CYS A 385 23.75 25.43 8.71
N ILE A 386 23.51 25.23 10.01
CA ILE A 386 24.45 25.02 11.10
C ILE A 386 25.40 23.85 10.80
N SER A 387 24.91 22.64 10.45
CA SER A 387 25.80 21.48 10.20
C SER A 387 26.65 21.65 8.93
N LEU A 388 26.08 22.25 7.87
CA LEU A 388 26.79 22.62 6.64
C LEU A 388 27.78 23.77 6.85
N GLY A 389 27.47 24.73 7.73
CA GLY A 389 28.37 25.80 8.15
C GLY A 389 29.58 25.27 8.91
N PHE A 390 29.37 24.34 9.84
CA PHE A 390 30.46 23.65 10.54
C PHE A 390 31.30 22.78 9.61
N LEU A 391 30.69 22.09 8.63
CA LEU A 391 31.43 21.33 7.61
C LEU A 391 32.21 22.25 6.65
N ARG A 392 31.67 23.41 6.26
CA ARG A 392 32.40 24.44 5.50
C ARG A 392 33.59 24.98 6.30
N LEU A 393 33.40 25.31 7.57
CA LEU A 393 34.49 25.74 8.45
C LEU A 393 35.57 24.65 8.60
N ALA A 394 35.18 23.40 8.86
CA ALA A 394 36.13 22.30 9.01
C ALA A 394 36.94 22.03 7.72
N MET A 395 36.30 22.12 6.55
CA MET A 395 36.95 21.94 5.25
C MET A 395 37.84 23.12 4.84
N SER A 396 37.43 24.36 5.15
CA SER A 396 38.26 25.54 4.95
C SER A 396 39.48 25.55 5.88
N VAL A 397 39.30 25.11 7.13
CA VAL A 397 40.38 24.98 8.12
C VAL A 397 41.35 23.86 7.73
N SER A 398 40.87 22.71 7.22
CA SER A 398 41.75 21.64 6.76
C SER A 398 42.56 22.02 5.51
N ASN A 399 41.96 22.76 4.57
CA ASN A 399 42.68 23.35 3.43
C ASN A 399 43.72 24.39 3.87
N TRP A 400 43.37 25.27 4.82
CA TRP A 400 44.30 26.26 5.37
C TRP A 400 45.49 25.61 6.08
N PHE A 401 45.26 24.55 6.87
CA PHE A 401 46.33 23.77 7.49
C PHE A 401 47.18 23.02 6.46
N SER A 402 46.60 22.53 5.36
CA SER A 402 47.34 21.88 4.27
C SER A 402 48.27 22.87 3.55
N GLU A 403 47.77 24.06 3.22
CA GLU A 403 48.57 25.14 2.62
C GLU A 403 49.67 25.65 3.54
N HIS A 404 49.40 25.81 4.84
CA HIS A 404 50.42 26.20 5.81
C HIS A 404 51.49 25.12 6.02
N ARG A 405 51.12 23.82 5.96
CA ARG A 405 52.05 22.70 6.08
C ARG A 405 52.94 22.56 4.82
N LEU A 406 52.40 22.87 3.64
CA LEU A 406 53.15 22.98 2.38
C LEU A 406 54.10 24.20 2.38
N ARG A 407 53.65 25.37 2.85
CA ARG A 407 54.49 26.57 3.00
C ARG A 407 55.63 26.36 4.01
N ARG A 408 55.38 25.66 5.12
CA ARG A 408 56.44 25.32 6.10
C ARG A 408 57.50 24.41 5.46
N LYS A 409 57.11 23.34 4.74
CA LYS A 409 58.04 22.48 4.01
C LYS A 409 58.84 23.23 2.93
N ARG A 410 58.24 24.20 2.25
CA ARG A 410 58.93 25.02 1.23
C ARG A 410 59.95 25.99 1.85
N LYS A 411 59.68 26.52 3.06
CA LYS A 411 60.61 27.37 3.82
C LYS A 411 61.77 26.58 4.44
N THR A 412 61.56 25.32 4.86
CA THR A 412 62.69 24.46 5.30
C THR A 412 63.59 24.07 4.13
N ARG A 413 63.01 23.85 2.95
CA ARG A 413 63.75 23.49 1.74
C ARG A 413 64.51 24.66 1.10
N SER A 414 64.13 25.92 1.34
CA SER A 414 64.91 27.10 0.90
C SER A 414 66.02 27.50 1.88
N ARG A 415 65.89 27.14 3.17
CA ARG A 415 66.95 27.31 4.17
C ARG A 415 68.06 26.25 4.05
N SER A 416 67.75 25.04 3.55
CA SER A 416 68.76 24.01 3.32
C SER A 416 69.61 24.24 2.07
N THR A 417 69.21 25.11 1.14
CA THR A 417 69.97 25.41 -0.10
C THR A 417 70.78 26.70 -0.02
N SER A 418 70.73 27.41 1.12
CA SER A 418 71.48 28.68 1.34
C SER A 418 72.55 28.55 2.43
N GLN A 419 72.85 27.34 2.91
CA GLN A 419 73.90 27.05 3.91
C GLN A 419 74.94 26.02 3.43
N SER A 420 75.10 25.85 2.11
CA SER A 420 76.08 24.92 1.53
C SER A 420 76.96 25.57 0.46
N ALA A 421 77.44 26.79 0.71
CA ALA A 421 78.37 27.49 -0.19
C ALA A 421 79.46 28.32 0.51
N ASP A 422 79.56 28.30 1.84
CA ASP A 422 80.69 28.89 2.57
C ASP A 422 81.02 27.97 3.73
N ASN A 423 82.05 27.14 3.57
CA ASN A 423 83.06 26.78 4.56
C ASN A 423 83.87 25.55 4.14
N LEU A 424 85.19 25.72 4.22
CA LEU A 424 86.27 24.73 4.24
C LEU A 424 86.84 24.23 2.90
N GLU A 425 87.54 25.15 2.22
CA GLU A 425 88.99 24.97 2.07
C GLU A 425 89.62 24.80 3.47
N ASP A 426 89.94 23.56 3.84
CA ASP A 426 91.13 23.20 4.63
C ASP A 426 91.03 21.74 5.06
N THR A 427 91.85 20.88 4.43
CA THR A 427 92.49 19.66 4.98
C THR A 427 92.92 18.73 3.84
N LYS A 428 93.98 19.12 3.13
CA LYS A 428 94.88 18.15 2.49
C LYS A 428 96.06 17.92 3.43
N LYS A 429 96.09 16.77 4.10
CA LYS A 429 97.31 15.97 4.34
C LYS A 429 97.03 14.80 5.28
N LEU A 430 97.66 13.68 4.93
CA LEU A 430 98.05 12.51 5.74
C LEU A 430 97.23 11.21 5.53
N HIS A 431 97.92 10.37 4.76
CA HIS A 431 98.17 8.95 4.91
C HIS A 431 97.20 7.88 4.39
N ARG A 432 97.79 7.21 3.40
CA ARG A 432 97.55 5.91 2.80
C ARG A 432 98.49 4.91 3.50
N GLU A 433 97.94 3.79 3.95
CA GLU A 433 98.50 2.47 4.36
C GLU A 433 97.36 1.87 5.21
N GLU A 434 96.69 0.75 4.90
CA GLU A 434 97.02 -0.48 4.14
C GLU A 434 96.00 -0.79 3.03
#